data_AF-A0A7W5DZ45-F1
#
_entry.id   AF-A0A7W5DZ45-F1
#
_cell.length_a   1.000
_cell.length_b   1.000
_cell.length_c   1.000
_cell.angle_alpha   90.00
_cell.angle_beta   90.00
_cell.angle_gamma   90.00
#
_symmetry.space_group_name_H-M   'P 1'
#
loop_
_entity.id
_entity.type
_entity.pdbx_description
1 polymer ?
#
loop_
_entity_poly.entity_id
_entity_poly.type
_entity_poly.pdbx_seq_one_letter_code
_entity_poly.pdbx_strand_id
1 'polypeptide(L)'
;MTTPLKSIGILMMFYRLRIAFPTRAPRVTLVILLSFAVTAACQAGKVELSGGGQLTGDVRRAEKEDGSTAHVVVRIDQDLSIAVAGTHVRRAVEADDLKEYRQRAASAGDDAEAQFQLARWCKSQTLLPQYRYHLTRTIDIQPDHELARAALGFVRNRSGNGWISYERLRRSQGLIEDRKGRWVLPEVLAASEYADESDKKAKLWIKKFRRLHANAIRGDAEAMAEIEAIDDPFATHAIASEFLRTRRSKINLRTLRLGYVRLLGRLRNSDAVKALVEAALYEPDELIREEAVRQLTEYGGSSAVATCLPLLRSNSPAQVKAAARVLASFPNPELAFAYTNALITEQKSKVQVGSGGTQAGFGNNGSAGMQQGAKIVEKTVAVRHPEVLRLVKMIAPNADYGYDEVAWRKYFAALRNPSRSDLRRDP
;
A
#
# COMPACT_ATOMS: atom_id res chain seq x y z
N MET A 1 -45.63 34.25 -49.53
CA MET A 1 -44.62 34.88 -48.66
C MET A 1 -43.90 33.79 -47.91
N THR A 2 -42.71 33.53 -48.40
CA THR A 2 -41.78 32.46 -48.06
C THR A 2 -40.83 32.93 -46.96
N THR A 3 -40.77 32.23 -45.84
CA THR A 3 -39.65 32.33 -44.90
C THR A 3 -39.34 30.94 -44.33
N PRO A 4 -38.07 30.51 -44.30
CA PRO A 4 -37.71 29.11 -44.07
C PRO A 4 -37.34 28.81 -42.61
N LEU A 5 -37.49 27.53 -42.26
CA LEU A 5 -36.96 26.92 -41.04
C LEU A 5 -35.46 27.26 -40.89
N LYS A 6 -35.11 27.95 -39.80
CA LYS A 6 -33.73 28.10 -39.36
C LYS A 6 -33.31 26.82 -38.63
N SER A 7 -32.49 26.03 -39.33
CA SER A 7 -31.67 24.98 -38.74
C SER A 7 -30.67 25.62 -37.77
N ILE A 8 -30.86 25.43 -36.47
CA ILE A 8 -29.87 25.78 -35.45
C ILE A 8 -29.05 24.52 -35.20
N GLY A 9 -27.91 24.42 -35.88
CA GLY A 9 -26.91 23.40 -35.62
C GLY A 9 -26.35 23.57 -34.21
N ILE A 10 -26.63 22.61 -33.33
CA ILE A 10 -25.97 22.46 -32.04
C ILE A 10 -24.56 21.96 -32.34
N LEU A 11 -23.62 22.90 -32.44
CA LEU A 11 -22.19 22.63 -32.50
C LEU A 11 -21.76 22.16 -31.11
N MET A 12 -21.63 20.84 -30.92
CA MET A 12 -20.96 20.26 -29.75
C MET A 12 -19.49 20.71 -29.75
N MET A 13 -19.21 21.73 -28.94
CA MET A 13 -17.86 22.22 -28.68
C MET A 13 -17.16 21.23 -27.73
N PHE A 14 -16.58 20.17 -28.29
CA PHE A 14 -15.64 19.33 -27.57
C PHE A 14 -14.37 20.14 -27.28
N TYR A 15 -14.21 20.62 -26.04
CA TYR A 15 -12.92 21.08 -25.54
C TYR A 15 -11.95 19.88 -25.50
N ARG A 16 -11.22 19.64 -26.59
CA ARG A 16 -10.01 18.83 -26.57
C ARG A 16 -8.92 19.63 -25.86
N LEU A 17 -8.69 19.35 -24.58
CA LEU A 17 -7.49 19.75 -23.88
C LEU A 17 -6.30 19.02 -24.53
N ARG A 18 -5.63 19.67 -25.49
CA ARG A 18 -4.35 19.21 -26.04
C ARG A 18 -3.29 19.43 -24.96
N ILE A 19 -3.00 18.39 -24.19
CA ILE A 19 -1.77 18.31 -23.39
C ILE A 19 -0.63 18.10 -24.39
N ALA A 20 0.13 19.16 -24.65
CA ALA A 20 1.34 19.10 -25.45
C ALA A 20 2.44 18.40 -24.63
N PHE A 21 2.72 17.14 -24.94
CA PHE A 21 3.92 16.47 -24.48
C PHE A 21 5.14 17.04 -25.23
N PRO A 22 6.19 17.53 -24.54
CA PRO A 22 7.43 17.91 -25.20
C PRO A 22 8.18 16.64 -25.62
N THR A 23 7.97 16.18 -26.84
CA THR A 23 8.80 15.17 -27.50
C THR A 23 10.14 15.79 -27.88
N ARG A 24 11.12 15.80 -26.97
CA ARG A 24 12.53 16.02 -27.33
C ARG A 24 13.10 14.69 -27.86
N ALA A 25 12.92 14.46 -29.16
CA ALA A 25 13.80 13.57 -29.90
C ALA A 25 15.21 14.21 -29.95
N PRO A 26 16.30 13.48 -29.63
CA PRO A 26 17.63 14.01 -29.88
C PRO A 26 17.82 14.04 -31.40
N ARG A 27 17.89 15.25 -31.97
CA ARG A 27 18.37 15.46 -33.33
C ARG A 27 19.84 15.05 -33.35
N VAL A 28 20.13 13.94 -34.01
CA VAL A 28 21.49 13.57 -34.41
C VAL A 28 21.87 14.53 -35.53
N THR A 29 22.55 15.61 -35.17
CA THR A 29 23.16 16.51 -36.16
C THR A 29 24.49 15.87 -36.58
N LEU A 30 24.52 15.31 -37.78
CA LEU A 30 25.75 14.86 -38.44
C LEU A 30 26.60 16.10 -38.74
N VAL A 31 27.62 16.37 -37.93
CA VAL A 31 28.62 17.40 -38.21
C VAL A 31 29.79 16.73 -38.92
N ILE A 32 29.90 16.98 -40.23
CA ILE A 32 31.10 16.68 -41.00
C ILE A 32 32.17 17.68 -40.54
N LEU A 33 33.12 17.20 -39.74
CA LEU A 33 34.23 18.01 -39.22
C LEU A 33 35.34 18.07 -40.27
N LEU A 34 35.44 19.23 -40.91
CA LEU A 34 36.55 19.61 -41.76
C LEU A 34 37.84 19.62 -40.92
N SER A 35 38.87 18.94 -41.43
CA SER A 35 40.18 18.77 -40.82
C SER A 35 40.91 20.11 -40.66
N PHE A 36 40.73 20.80 -39.53
CA PHE A 36 41.65 21.85 -39.11
C PHE A 36 42.73 21.25 -38.22
N ALA A 37 43.95 21.19 -38.76
CA ALA A 37 45.16 20.87 -38.02
C ALA A 37 45.48 22.03 -37.07
N VAL A 38 44.85 22.05 -35.89
CA VAL A 38 45.29 22.87 -34.76
C VAL A 38 46.01 21.95 -33.79
N THR A 39 47.33 22.08 -33.74
CA THR A 39 48.20 21.41 -32.77
C THR A 39 48.00 22.03 -31.40
N ALA A 40 46.90 21.69 -30.73
CA ALA A 40 46.71 21.96 -29.31
C ALA A 40 47.32 20.82 -28.49
N ALA A 41 48.23 21.16 -27.58
CA ALA A 41 48.96 20.21 -26.74
C ALA A 41 48.01 19.29 -25.96
N CYS A 42 48.10 17.99 -26.20
CA CYS A 42 47.44 16.98 -25.39
C CYS A 42 48.15 16.88 -24.03
N GLN A 43 47.42 17.06 -22.93
CA GLN A 43 47.90 16.68 -21.61
C GLN A 43 47.26 15.35 -21.22
N ALA A 44 48.08 14.39 -20.83
CA ALA A 44 47.59 13.14 -20.26
C ALA A 44 47.00 13.43 -18.86
N GLY A 45 45.79 12.93 -18.58
CA GLY A 45 45.11 13.20 -17.31
C GLY A 45 43.86 12.34 -17.04
N LYS A 46 43.58 12.11 -15.76
CA LYS A 46 42.47 11.31 -15.23
C LYS A 46 41.35 12.17 -14.71
N VAL A 47 40.24 12.27 -15.44
CA VAL A 47 39.02 13.00 -15.09
C VAL A 47 38.18 12.22 -14.08
N GLU A 48 38.07 12.73 -12.85
CA GLU A 48 37.08 12.23 -11.88
C GLU A 48 35.71 12.88 -12.10
N LEU A 49 34.68 12.07 -12.27
CA LEU A 49 33.28 12.45 -12.40
C LEU A 49 32.65 12.70 -11.02
N SER A 50 31.69 13.62 -10.93
CA SER A 50 31.00 13.95 -9.67
C SER A 50 30.30 12.77 -8.98
N GLY A 51 30.01 11.71 -9.74
CA GLY A 51 29.42 10.44 -9.25
C GLY A 51 30.44 9.40 -8.78
N GLY A 52 31.72 9.75 -8.65
CA GLY A 52 32.78 8.84 -8.16
C GLY A 52 33.43 7.95 -9.23
N GLY A 53 33.06 8.10 -10.51
CA GLY A 53 33.71 7.41 -11.62
C GLY A 53 35.00 8.11 -12.06
N GLN A 54 36.04 7.35 -12.41
CA GLN A 54 37.32 7.88 -12.88
C GLN A 54 37.54 7.54 -14.37
N LEU A 55 37.99 8.50 -15.17
CA LEU A 55 38.28 8.35 -16.60
C LEU A 55 39.70 8.81 -16.89
N THR A 56 40.61 7.90 -17.25
CA THR A 56 42.01 8.23 -17.57
C THR A 56 42.24 8.30 -19.08
N GLY A 57 42.95 9.31 -19.59
CA GLY A 57 43.29 9.43 -21.01
C GLY A 57 43.95 10.76 -21.37
N ASP A 58 44.16 11.04 -22.66
CA ASP A 58 44.60 12.36 -23.14
C ASP A 58 43.41 13.31 -23.13
N VAL A 59 43.50 14.36 -22.32
CA VAL A 59 42.39 15.28 -22.08
C VAL A 59 42.49 16.46 -23.03
N ARG A 60 41.42 16.70 -23.79
CA ARG A 60 41.20 17.91 -24.58
C ARG A 60 40.00 18.66 -24.04
N ARG A 61 40.20 19.92 -23.63
CA ARG A 61 39.13 20.80 -23.17
C ARG A 61 38.58 21.59 -24.37
N ALA A 62 37.27 21.58 -24.55
CA ALA A 62 36.58 22.46 -25.49
C ALA A 62 35.91 23.58 -24.68
N GLU A 63 36.39 24.81 -24.87
CA GLU A 63 35.86 26.01 -24.24
C GLU A 63 34.73 26.61 -25.08
N LYS A 64 33.71 27.18 -24.43
CA LYS A 64 32.71 28.03 -25.08
C LYS A 64 33.32 29.41 -25.35
N GLU A 65 32.69 30.20 -26.23
CA GLU A 65 33.06 31.61 -26.49
C GLU A 65 33.12 32.48 -25.22
N ASP A 66 32.44 32.05 -24.15
CA ASP A 66 32.40 32.68 -22.82
C ASP A 66 33.51 32.17 -21.85
N GLY A 67 34.51 31.44 -22.34
CA GLY A 67 35.62 30.90 -21.52
C GLY A 67 35.25 29.76 -20.56
N SER A 68 33.98 29.35 -20.50
CA SER A 68 33.53 28.19 -19.71
C SER A 68 33.75 26.87 -20.46
N THR A 69 34.21 25.83 -19.76
CA THR A 69 34.49 24.52 -20.39
C THR A 69 33.17 23.83 -20.76
N ALA A 70 32.86 23.73 -22.06
CA ALA A 70 31.64 23.09 -22.55
C ALA A 70 31.67 21.59 -22.26
N HIS A 71 32.73 20.95 -22.77
CA HIS A 71 32.96 19.53 -22.65
C HIS A 71 34.46 19.25 -22.57
N VAL A 72 34.81 18.21 -21.83
CA VAL A 72 36.15 17.65 -21.71
C VAL A 72 36.16 16.33 -22.45
N VAL A 73 36.88 16.24 -23.56
CA VAL A 73 37.04 15.01 -24.33
C VAL A 73 38.26 14.28 -23.82
N VAL A 74 38.06 13.11 -23.21
CA VAL A 74 39.13 12.23 -22.73
C VAL A 74 39.36 11.15 -23.77
N ARG A 75 40.49 11.21 -24.48
CA ARG A 75 40.93 10.17 -25.41
C ARG A 75 41.65 9.07 -24.64
N ILE A 76 41.00 7.94 -24.47
CA ILE A 76 41.50 6.82 -23.67
C ILE A 76 42.50 5.98 -24.50
N ASP A 77 42.20 5.80 -25.78
CA ASP A 77 43.00 5.07 -26.77
C ASP A 77 42.86 5.70 -28.18
N GLN A 78 43.56 5.18 -29.19
CA GLN A 78 43.53 5.66 -30.58
C GLN A 78 42.09 5.77 -31.13
N ASP A 79 41.22 4.81 -30.77
CA ASP A 79 39.86 4.70 -31.30
C ASP A 79 38.77 5.02 -30.26
N LEU A 80 39.11 5.28 -28.98
CA LEU A 80 38.14 5.53 -27.91
C LEU A 80 38.32 6.93 -27.30
N SER A 81 37.30 7.77 -27.47
CA SER A 81 37.20 9.07 -26.80
C SER A 81 35.85 9.25 -26.12
N ILE A 82 35.85 9.83 -24.92
CA ILE A 82 34.66 10.07 -24.11
C ILE A 82 34.53 11.56 -23.84
N ALA A 83 33.42 12.17 -24.26
CA ALA A 83 33.09 13.56 -23.95
C ALA A 83 32.34 13.64 -22.62
N VAL A 84 32.89 14.40 -21.67
CA VAL A 84 32.34 14.65 -20.33
C VAL A 84 31.90 16.11 -20.24
N ALA A 85 30.71 16.40 -19.70
CA ALA A 85 30.29 17.79 -19.45
C ALA A 85 31.21 18.46 -18.41
N GLY A 86 31.64 19.69 -18.67
CA GLY A 86 32.68 20.38 -17.87
C GLY A 86 32.37 20.50 -16.37
N THR A 87 31.10 20.52 -15.98
CA THR A 87 30.62 20.57 -14.58
C THR A 87 30.96 19.34 -13.75
N HIS A 88 31.36 18.23 -14.38
CA HIS A 88 31.58 16.96 -13.69
C HIS A 88 33.03 16.63 -13.37
N VAL A 89 34.02 17.46 -13.72
CA VAL A 89 35.46 17.13 -13.62
C VAL A 89 36.09 17.65 -12.32
N ARG A 90 36.58 16.78 -11.43
CA ARG A 90 37.11 17.18 -10.09
C ARG A 90 38.63 17.23 -9.94
N ARG A 91 39.42 16.47 -10.70
CA ARG A 91 40.91 16.51 -10.67
C ARG A 91 41.44 15.73 -11.88
N ALA A 92 42.70 15.98 -12.30
CA ALA A 92 43.45 15.24 -13.32
C ALA A 92 44.67 14.56 -12.67
N VAL A 93 44.80 13.23 -12.77
CA VAL A 93 45.96 12.41 -12.29
C VAL A 93 46.47 11.51 -13.43
N GLU A 94 47.71 11.00 -13.35
CA GLU A 94 48.54 10.54 -14.48
C GLU A 94 48.09 9.30 -15.29
N ALA A 95 48.73 9.12 -16.45
CA ALA A 95 48.45 8.17 -17.53
C ALA A 95 48.91 6.72 -17.29
N ASP A 96 49.73 6.48 -16.26
CA ASP A 96 50.41 5.20 -16.04
C ASP A 96 49.45 4.04 -15.72
N ASP A 97 48.30 4.33 -15.10
CA ASP A 97 47.27 3.34 -14.74
C ASP A 97 46.69 2.58 -15.96
N LEU A 98 46.77 3.14 -17.18
CA LEU A 98 46.21 2.54 -18.40
C LEU A 98 47.26 1.91 -19.33
N LYS A 99 48.53 1.86 -18.93
CA LYS A 99 49.61 1.32 -19.77
C LYS A 99 49.35 -0.13 -20.17
N GLU A 100 48.96 -0.97 -19.21
CA GLU A 100 48.64 -2.37 -19.45
C GLU A 100 47.39 -2.53 -20.34
N TYR A 101 46.37 -1.69 -20.12
CA TYR A 101 45.18 -1.66 -20.98
C TYR A 101 45.55 -1.37 -22.43
N ARG A 102 46.35 -0.32 -22.69
CA ARG A 102 46.75 0.08 -24.05
C ARG A 102 47.57 -1.01 -24.74
N GLN A 103 48.47 -1.68 -24.01
CA GLN A 103 49.25 -2.80 -24.56
C GLN A 103 48.35 -3.96 -24.96
N ARG A 104 47.39 -4.33 -24.11
CA ARG A 104 46.41 -5.39 -24.41
C ARG A 104 45.46 -4.98 -25.54
N ALA A 105 45.01 -3.73 -25.58
CA ALA A 105 44.17 -3.19 -26.66
C ALA A 105 44.86 -3.21 -28.01
N ALA A 106 46.13 -2.78 -28.06
CA ALA A 106 46.96 -2.88 -29.27
C ALA A 106 47.17 -4.33 -29.72
N SER A 107 47.24 -5.27 -28.79
CA SER A 107 47.43 -6.70 -29.08
C SER A 107 46.15 -7.41 -29.52
N ALA A 108 44.96 -6.89 -29.16
CA ALA A 108 43.68 -7.54 -29.45
C ALA A 108 43.28 -7.46 -30.94
N GLY A 109 43.72 -6.42 -31.66
CA GLY A 109 43.48 -6.28 -33.11
C GLY A 109 42.00 -6.38 -33.53
N ASP A 110 41.75 -6.80 -34.77
CA ASP A 110 40.40 -7.02 -35.30
C ASP A 110 39.90 -8.47 -35.11
N ASP A 111 40.23 -9.10 -33.98
CA ASP A 111 39.70 -10.40 -33.61
C ASP A 111 38.58 -10.29 -32.56
N ALA A 112 37.41 -10.86 -32.85
CA ALA A 112 36.25 -10.77 -31.97
C ALA A 112 36.49 -11.43 -30.61
N GLU A 113 37.17 -12.59 -30.58
CA GLU A 113 37.41 -13.31 -29.32
C GLU A 113 38.45 -12.58 -28.47
N ALA A 114 39.54 -12.09 -29.06
CA ALA A 114 40.52 -11.26 -28.36
C ALA A 114 39.90 -9.97 -27.79
N GLN A 115 39.03 -9.29 -28.54
CA GLN A 115 38.28 -8.13 -28.08
C GLN A 115 37.34 -8.49 -26.91
N PHE A 116 36.68 -9.65 -26.97
CA PHE A 116 35.82 -10.12 -25.88
C PHE A 116 36.60 -10.45 -24.61
N GLN A 117 37.75 -11.13 -24.72
CA GLN A 117 38.61 -11.43 -23.56
C GLN A 117 39.19 -10.16 -22.95
N LEU A 118 39.57 -9.18 -23.77
CA LEU A 118 39.98 -7.87 -23.29
C LEU A 118 38.83 -7.17 -22.54
N ALA A 119 37.61 -7.22 -23.05
CA ALA A 119 36.45 -6.70 -22.34
C ALA A 119 36.30 -7.37 -20.96
N ARG A 120 36.37 -8.70 -20.88
CA ARG A 120 36.29 -9.43 -19.58
C ARG A 120 37.38 -8.98 -18.61
N TRP A 121 38.61 -8.79 -19.09
CA TRP A 121 39.70 -8.25 -18.28
C TRP A 121 39.39 -6.81 -17.82
N CYS A 122 38.94 -5.92 -18.69
CA CYS A 122 38.53 -4.56 -18.34
C CYS A 122 37.46 -4.57 -17.23
N LYS A 123 36.47 -5.47 -17.30
CA LYS A 123 35.47 -5.64 -16.24
C LYS A 123 36.10 -6.02 -14.90
N SER A 124 37.06 -6.95 -14.91
CA SER A 124 37.78 -7.38 -13.69
C SER A 124 38.59 -6.25 -13.05
N GLN A 125 39.11 -5.32 -13.87
CA GLN A 125 39.83 -4.13 -13.45
C GLN A 125 38.92 -2.91 -13.24
N THR A 126 37.59 -3.10 -13.20
CA THR A 126 36.58 -2.03 -13.05
C THR A 126 36.62 -0.91 -14.12
N LEU A 127 37.24 -1.19 -15.26
CA LEU A 127 37.31 -0.32 -16.43
C LEU A 127 36.01 -0.43 -17.25
N LEU A 128 34.90 0.02 -16.66
CA LEU A 128 33.55 -0.19 -17.21
C LEU A 128 33.31 0.47 -18.59
N PRO A 129 33.81 1.69 -18.87
CA PRO A 129 33.68 2.28 -20.20
C PRO A 129 34.40 1.47 -21.29
N GLN A 130 35.63 1.03 -21.02
CA GLN A 130 36.45 0.21 -21.91
C GLN A 130 35.82 -1.17 -22.11
N TYR A 131 35.31 -1.77 -21.03
CA TYR A 131 34.53 -3.01 -21.10
C TYR A 131 33.36 -2.88 -22.10
N ARG A 132 32.56 -1.82 -22.01
CA ARG A 132 31.44 -1.60 -22.95
C ARG A 132 31.90 -1.34 -24.38
N TYR A 133 32.99 -0.59 -24.56
CA TYR A 133 33.59 -0.35 -25.87
C TYR A 133 34.00 -1.66 -26.55
N HIS A 134 34.81 -2.48 -25.88
CA HIS A 134 35.32 -3.73 -26.45
C HIS A 134 34.21 -4.76 -26.69
N LEU A 135 33.18 -4.80 -25.84
CA LEU A 135 31.98 -5.60 -26.14
C LEU A 135 31.25 -5.13 -27.40
N THR A 136 31.19 -3.82 -27.64
CA THR A 136 30.58 -3.26 -28.85
C THR A 136 31.42 -3.61 -30.07
N ARG A 137 32.75 -3.44 -29.99
CA ARG A 137 33.67 -3.84 -31.06
C ARG A 137 33.59 -5.34 -31.38
N THR A 138 33.42 -6.18 -30.36
CA THR A 138 33.23 -7.63 -30.52
C THR A 138 32.01 -7.93 -31.40
N ILE A 139 30.87 -7.27 -31.16
CA ILE A 139 29.65 -7.50 -31.95
C ILE A 139 29.68 -6.81 -33.31
N ASP A 140 30.52 -5.78 -33.49
CA ASP A 140 30.76 -5.18 -34.80
C ASP A 140 31.55 -6.12 -35.71
N ILE A 141 32.53 -6.86 -35.16
CA ILE A 141 33.34 -7.85 -35.88
C ILE A 141 32.57 -9.16 -36.07
N GLN A 142 31.95 -9.68 -35.01
CA GLN A 142 31.14 -10.90 -35.03
C GLN A 142 29.70 -10.61 -34.57
N PRO A 143 28.79 -10.31 -35.52
CA PRO A 143 27.42 -9.92 -35.20
C PRO A 143 26.61 -10.93 -34.38
N ASP A 144 26.94 -12.22 -34.39
CA ASP A 144 26.22 -13.26 -33.63
C ASP A 144 26.94 -13.72 -32.36
N HIS A 145 27.94 -12.98 -31.88
CA HIS A 145 28.66 -13.32 -30.66
C HIS A 145 27.74 -13.26 -29.42
N GLU A 146 27.29 -14.43 -28.97
CA GLU A 146 26.22 -14.56 -27.95
C GLU A 146 26.59 -13.94 -26.60
N LEU A 147 27.80 -14.22 -26.10
CA LEU A 147 28.22 -13.76 -24.78
C LEU A 147 28.39 -12.25 -24.72
N ALA A 148 28.99 -11.63 -25.75
CA ALA A 148 29.13 -10.19 -25.84
C ALA A 148 27.78 -9.47 -25.92
N ARG A 149 26.84 -10.02 -26.69
CA ARG A 149 25.47 -9.52 -26.77
C ARG A 149 24.70 -9.64 -25.45
N ALA A 150 24.78 -10.80 -24.80
CA ALA A 150 24.20 -10.99 -23.48
C ALA A 150 24.79 -9.99 -22.46
N ALA A 151 26.11 -9.76 -22.51
CA ALA A 151 26.81 -8.80 -21.67
C ALA A 151 26.43 -7.33 -21.93
N LEU A 152 26.01 -7.00 -23.16
CA LEU A 152 25.44 -5.71 -23.55
C LEU A 152 23.93 -5.60 -23.28
N GLY A 153 23.30 -6.66 -22.77
CA GLY A 153 21.87 -6.69 -22.45
C GLY A 153 20.96 -6.99 -23.65
N PHE A 154 21.47 -7.66 -24.69
CA PHE A 154 20.66 -8.20 -25.77
C PHE A 154 20.19 -9.62 -25.46
N VAL A 155 19.02 -9.97 -25.97
CA VAL A 155 18.48 -11.34 -25.94
C VAL A 155 18.09 -11.78 -27.34
N ARG A 156 18.16 -13.09 -27.60
CA ARG A 156 17.69 -13.64 -28.87
C ARG A 156 16.20 -13.37 -29.03
N ASN A 157 15.80 -12.99 -30.23
CA ASN A 157 14.39 -12.83 -30.57
C ASN A 157 13.67 -14.18 -30.49
N ARG A 158 12.38 -14.16 -30.15
CA ARG A 158 11.53 -15.36 -30.04
C ARG A 158 11.35 -16.09 -31.37
N SER A 159 11.49 -15.37 -32.48
CA SER A 159 11.45 -15.90 -33.86
C SER A 159 12.76 -16.56 -34.31
N GLY A 160 13.79 -16.65 -33.44
CA GLY A 160 15.08 -17.25 -33.77
C GLY A 160 16.03 -16.34 -34.59
N ASN A 161 15.49 -15.44 -35.40
CA ASN A 161 16.26 -14.49 -36.20
C ASN A 161 16.45 -13.14 -35.48
N GLY A 162 17.72 -12.81 -35.22
CA GLY A 162 18.15 -11.51 -34.73
C GLY A 162 18.11 -11.32 -33.21
N TRP A 163 18.63 -10.17 -32.80
CA TRP A 163 18.84 -9.79 -31.40
C TRP A 163 18.04 -8.54 -31.07
N ILE A 164 17.42 -8.53 -29.89
CA ILE A 164 16.68 -7.38 -29.37
C ILE A 164 17.27 -6.95 -28.04
N SER A 165 17.39 -5.64 -27.81
CA SER A 165 17.74 -5.11 -26.50
C SER A 165 16.69 -5.58 -25.48
N TYR A 166 17.14 -6.14 -24.36
CA TYR A 166 16.27 -6.60 -23.28
C TYR A 166 15.42 -5.45 -22.74
N GLU A 167 15.99 -4.26 -22.56
CA GLU A 167 15.26 -3.04 -22.20
C GLU A 167 14.17 -2.71 -23.23
N ARG A 168 14.50 -2.75 -24.54
CA ARG A 168 13.52 -2.51 -25.60
C ARG A 168 12.40 -3.56 -25.59
N LEU A 169 12.74 -4.84 -25.38
CA LEU A 169 11.78 -5.94 -25.27
C LEU A 169 10.84 -5.77 -24.06
N ARG A 170 11.36 -5.33 -22.91
CA ARG A 170 10.54 -5.08 -21.72
C ARG A 170 9.64 -3.87 -21.91
N ARG A 171 10.16 -2.79 -22.49
CA ARG A 171 9.34 -1.62 -22.84
C ARG A 171 8.25 -1.94 -23.86
N SER A 172 8.51 -2.81 -24.84
CA SER A 172 7.47 -3.24 -25.79
C SER A 172 6.40 -4.13 -25.14
N GLN A 173 6.70 -4.77 -24.00
CA GLN A 173 5.73 -5.46 -23.15
C GLN A 173 4.96 -4.50 -22.22
N GLY A 174 5.20 -3.18 -22.31
CA GLY A 174 4.57 -2.18 -21.45
C GLY A 174 5.19 -2.09 -20.05
N LEU A 175 6.38 -2.67 -19.84
CA LEU A 175 7.06 -2.63 -18.55
C LEU A 175 8.04 -1.44 -18.46
N ILE A 176 8.20 -0.93 -17.25
CA ILE A 176 9.17 0.11 -16.89
C ILE A 176 10.01 -0.35 -15.71
N GLU A 177 11.21 0.22 -15.55
CA GLU A 177 12.05 -0.07 -14.38
C GLU A 177 11.64 0.80 -13.19
N ASP A 178 11.47 0.18 -12.04
CA ASP A 178 11.34 0.89 -10.77
C ASP A 178 12.70 1.41 -10.25
N ARG A 179 12.71 2.16 -9.14
CA ARG A 179 13.95 2.67 -8.52
C ARG A 179 14.93 1.57 -8.08
N LYS A 180 14.50 0.31 -8.02
CA LYS A 180 15.31 -0.86 -7.65
C LYS A 180 15.77 -1.66 -8.88
N GLY A 181 15.51 -1.17 -10.09
CA GLY A 181 15.87 -1.83 -11.36
C GLY A 181 14.97 -3.03 -11.71
N ARG A 182 13.76 -3.14 -11.13
CA ARG A 182 12.81 -4.21 -11.43
C ARG A 182 11.85 -3.77 -12.51
N TRP A 183 11.61 -4.65 -13.47
CA TRP A 183 10.64 -4.44 -14.54
C TRP A 183 9.21 -4.67 -14.04
N VAL A 184 8.42 -3.61 -13.98
CA VAL A 184 7.06 -3.60 -13.46
C VAL A 184 6.12 -2.88 -14.41
N LEU A 185 4.82 -3.15 -14.28
CA LEU A 185 3.80 -2.38 -15.00
C LEU A 185 3.69 -0.97 -14.40
N PRO A 186 3.49 0.08 -15.22
CA PRO A 186 3.32 1.45 -14.74
C PRO A 186 2.22 1.62 -13.69
N GLU A 187 1.09 0.93 -13.87
CA GLU A 187 -0.04 0.98 -12.93
C GLU A 187 0.33 0.41 -11.55
N VAL A 188 1.09 -0.68 -11.53
CA VAL A 188 1.57 -1.31 -10.28
C VAL A 188 2.59 -0.41 -9.58
N LEU A 189 3.49 0.22 -10.34
CA LEU A 189 4.44 1.18 -9.78
C LEU A 189 3.71 2.38 -9.18
N ALA A 190 2.78 2.98 -9.91
CA ALA A 190 2.00 4.14 -9.45
C ALA A 190 1.18 3.80 -8.20
N ALA A 191 0.53 2.63 -8.16
CA ALA A 191 -0.20 2.17 -6.98
C ALA A 191 0.72 1.96 -5.77
N SER A 192 1.91 1.40 -5.97
CA SER A 192 2.90 1.22 -4.91
C SER A 192 3.42 2.55 -4.39
N GLU A 193 3.74 3.50 -5.27
CA GLU A 193 4.21 4.83 -4.87
C GLU A 193 3.12 5.60 -4.11
N TYR A 194 1.87 5.53 -4.59
CA TYR A 194 0.73 6.11 -3.89
C TYR A 194 0.53 5.48 -2.50
N ALA A 195 0.67 4.17 -2.37
CA ALA A 195 0.59 3.47 -1.09
C ALA A 195 1.71 3.91 -0.12
N ASP A 196 2.95 4.02 -0.61
CA ASP A 196 4.09 4.49 0.18
C ASP A 196 3.91 5.93 0.66
N GLU A 197 3.38 6.81 -0.21
CA GLU A 197 3.07 8.19 0.16
C GLU A 197 1.94 8.27 1.19
N SER A 198 0.90 7.46 1.01
CA SER A 198 -0.22 7.35 1.94
C SER A 198 0.24 6.87 3.32
N ASP A 199 1.09 5.85 3.39
CA ASP A 199 1.68 5.34 4.63
C ASP A 199 2.55 6.39 5.32
N LYS A 200 3.38 7.13 4.57
CA LYS A 200 4.16 8.26 5.11
C LYS A 200 3.26 9.32 5.74
N LYS A 201 2.19 9.74 5.04
CA LYS A 201 1.23 10.73 5.55
C LYS A 201 0.52 10.21 6.80
N ALA A 202 0.06 8.97 6.81
CA ALA A 202 -0.57 8.34 7.97
C ALA A 202 0.38 8.30 9.19
N LYS A 203 1.66 7.95 8.99
CA LYS A 203 2.68 7.95 10.05
C LYS A 203 2.96 9.35 10.61
N LEU A 204 2.98 10.37 9.76
CA LEU A 204 3.09 11.76 10.21
C LEU A 204 1.88 12.16 11.06
N TRP A 205 0.67 11.76 10.65
CA TRP A 205 -0.55 11.96 11.42
C TRP A 205 -0.53 11.28 12.78
N ILE A 206 -0.01 10.07 12.91
CA ILE A 206 0.12 9.40 14.22
C ILE A 206 0.93 10.27 15.20
N LYS A 207 2.07 10.81 14.75
CA LYS A 207 2.91 11.68 15.59
C LYS A 207 2.20 13.00 15.92
N LYS A 208 1.62 13.64 14.89
CA LYS A 208 0.92 14.92 15.03
C LYS A 208 -0.28 14.81 15.97
N PHE A 209 -1.14 13.82 15.75
CA PHE A 209 -2.36 13.62 16.53
C PHE A 209 -2.04 13.27 17.99
N ARG A 210 -1.00 12.47 18.25
CA ARG A 210 -0.57 12.19 19.62
C ARG A 210 -0.14 13.46 20.37
N ARG A 211 0.56 14.38 19.69
CA ARG A 211 0.91 15.70 20.25
C ARG A 211 -0.35 16.53 20.54
N LEU A 212 -1.27 16.62 19.58
CA LEU A 212 -2.53 17.34 19.75
C LEU A 212 -3.35 16.79 20.91
N HIS A 213 -3.49 15.47 20.99
CA HIS A 213 -4.16 14.79 22.10
C HIS A 213 -3.53 15.14 23.46
N ALA A 214 -2.20 15.09 23.57
CA ALA A 214 -1.50 15.41 24.82
C ALA A 214 -1.63 16.89 25.23
N ASN A 215 -1.72 17.80 24.26
CA ASN A 215 -2.02 19.22 24.50
C ASN A 215 -3.49 19.42 24.91
N ALA A 216 -4.43 18.80 24.19
CA ALA A 216 -5.85 18.86 24.47
C ALA A 216 -6.20 18.38 25.89
N ILE A 217 -5.57 17.30 26.37
CA ILE A 217 -5.73 16.83 27.76
C ILE A 217 -5.30 17.90 28.78
N ARG A 218 -4.33 18.75 28.44
CA ARG A 218 -3.88 19.85 29.29
C ARG A 218 -4.74 21.11 29.19
N GLY A 219 -5.85 21.06 28.43
CA GLY A 219 -6.76 22.19 28.26
C GLY A 219 -6.33 23.20 27.20
N ASP A 220 -5.42 22.83 26.30
CA ASP A 220 -5.02 23.67 25.17
C ASP A 220 -6.17 23.81 24.15
N ALA A 221 -6.75 25.01 24.08
CA ALA A 221 -7.89 25.33 23.22
C ALA A 221 -7.51 25.32 21.73
N GLU A 222 -6.27 25.68 21.38
CA GLU A 222 -5.80 25.63 19.99
C GLU A 222 -5.67 24.19 19.52
N ALA A 223 -5.15 23.31 20.38
CA ALA A 223 -5.08 21.87 20.08
C ALA A 223 -6.48 21.25 19.91
N MET A 224 -7.46 21.67 20.72
CA MET A 224 -8.86 21.24 20.57
C MET A 224 -9.46 21.70 19.23
N ALA A 225 -9.28 22.98 18.88
CA ALA A 225 -9.76 23.52 17.61
C ALA A 225 -9.08 22.83 16.41
N GLU A 226 -7.78 22.56 16.49
CA GLU A 226 -7.06 21.85 15.43
C GLU A 226 -7.58 20.41 15.26
N ILE A 227 -7.87 19.69 16.35
CA ILE A 227 -8.48 18.35 16.29
C ILE A 227 -9.85 18.42 15.59
N GLU A 228 -10.69 19.38 15.95
CA GLU A 228 -12.03 19.54 15.38
C GLU A 228 -12.02 19.93 13.90
N ALA A 229 -10.96 20.60 13.45
CA ALA A 229 -10.77 21.02 12.06
C ALA A 229 -10.16 19.94 11.15
N ILE A 230 -9.77 18.77 11.67
CA ILE A 230 -9.15 17.71 10.85
C ILE A 230 -10.16 17.19 9.80
N ASP A 231 -9.82 17.30 8.52
CA ASP A 231 -10.60 16.71 7.42
C ASP A 231 -9.75 15.82 6.51
N ASP A 232 -8.52 15.50 6.94
CA ASP A 232 -7.62 14.65 6.18
C ASP A 232 -7.93 13.15 6.44
N PRO A 233 -8.32 12.35 5.43
CA PRO A 233 -8.59 10.93 5.61
C PRO A 233 -7.39 10.13 6.11
N PHE A 234 -6.14 10.59 5.88
CA PHE A 234 -4.94 9.94 6.40
C PHE A 234 -4.80 10.06 7.94
N ALA A 235 -5.56 10.98 8.57
CA ALA A 235 -5.60 11.11 10.02
C ALA A 235 -6.42 10.02 10.71
N THR A 236 -7.29 9.30 9.97
CA THR A 236 -8.27 8.39 10.54
C THR A 236 -7.66 7.34 11.46
N HIS A 237 -6.59 6.68 11.00
CA HIS A 237 -5.91 5.66 11.79
C HIS A 237 -5.35 6.25 13.10
N ALA A 238 -4.77 7.44 13.05
CA ALA A 238 -4.24 8.11 14.23
C ALA A 238 -5.36 8.41 15.24
N ILE A 239 -6.47 8.97 14.79
CA ILE A 239 -7.64 9.29 15.62
C ILE A 239 -8.23 8.02 16.25
N ALA A 240 -8.48 6.99 15.43
CA ALA A 240 -9.05 5.72 15.88
C ALA A 240 -8.14 5.02 16.90
N SER A 241 -6.84 4.95 16.62
CA SER A 241 -5.88 4.32 17.53
C SER A 241 -5.84 5.02 18.89
N GLU A 242 -5.89 6.35 18.90
CA GLU A 242 -5.85 7.18 20.10
C GLU A 242 -7.16 7.10 20.90
N PHE A 243 -8.30 7.09 20.20
CA PHE A 243 -9.61 6.86 20.78
C PHE A 243 -9.69 5.50 21.50
N LEU A 244 -9.17 4.43 20.88
CA LEU A 244 -9.14 3.09 21.48
C LEU A 244 -8.12 2.99 22.63
N ARG A 245 -6.94 3.58 22.47
CA ARG A 245 -5.88 3.60 23.50
C ARG A 245 -6.38 4.26 24.79
N THR A 246 -7.18 5.29 24.67
CA THR A 246 -7.74 6.03 25.82
C THR A 246 -9.04 5.48 26.37
N ARG A 247 -9.50 4.30 25.88
CA ARG A 247 -10.75 3.64 26.30
C ARG A 247 -10.91 3.52 27.82
N ARG A 248 -9.83 3.15 28.49
CA ARG A 248 -9.79 2.88 29.94
C ARG A 248 -8.91 3.89 30.69
N SER A 249 -8.76 5.10 30.14
CA SER A 249 -8.04 6.17 30.83
C SER A 249 -8.69 6.44 32.19
N LYS A 250 -7.87 6.68 33.21
CA LYS A 250 -8.34 7.11 34.54
C LYS A 250 -8.81 8.57 34.54
N ILE A 251 -8.33 9.36 33.57
CA ILE A 251 -8.74 10.76 33.37
C ILE A 251 -10.08 10.77 32.66
N ASN A 252 -11.01 11.64 33.08
CA ASN A 252 -12.26 11.84 32.37
C ASN A 252 -12.01 12.55 31.04
N LEU A 253 -12.10 11.80 29.94
CA LEU A 253 -11.90 12.30 28.58
C LEU A 253 -13.20 12.25 27.75
N ARG A 254 -14.37 12.16 28.39
CA ARG A 254 -15.66 11.95 27.68
C ARG A 254 -15.87 12.95 26.54
N THR A 255 -15.75 14.25 26.81
CA THR A 255 -15.98 15.30 25.80
C THR A 255 -15.01 15.19 24.62
N LEU A 256 -13.71 15.01 24.92
CA LEU A 256 -12.68 14.85 23.89
C LEU A 256 -12.94 13.60 23.04
N ARG A 257 -13.30 12.48 23.66
CA ARG A 257 -13.55 11.21 22.98
C ARG A 257 -14.84 11.23 22.17
N LEU A 258 -15.89 11.94 22.61
CA LEU A 258 -17.06 12.22 21.77
C LEU A 258 -16.67 13.04 20.52
N GLY A 259 -15.75 14.00 20.68
CA GLY A 259 -15.14 14.71 19.54
C GLY A 259 -14.50 13.75 18.54
N TYR A 260 -13.76 12.74 19.01
CA TYR A 260 -13.16 11.73 18.13
C TYR A 260 -14.19 10.88 17.40
N VAL A 261 -15.28 10.48 18.06
CA VAL A 261 -16.36 9.72 17.41
C VAL A 261 -17.02 10.54 16.30
N ARG A 262 -17.33 11.83 16.55
CA ARG A 262 -17.89 12.72 15.52
C ARG A 262 -16.92 12.94 14.37
N LEU A 263 -15.63 13.09 14.67
CA LEU A 263 -14.59 13.26 13.66
C LEU A 263 -14.46 12.01 12.77
N LEU A 264 -14.43 10.81 13.36
CA LEU A 264 -14.45 9.55 12.61
C LEU A 264 -15.71 9.44 11.75
N GLY A 265 -16.87 9.84 12.28
CA GLY A 265 -18.13 9.90 11.54
C GLY A 265 -18.11 10.83 10.32
N ARG A 266 -17.40 11.97 10.40
CA ARG A 266 -17.20 12.89 9.27
C ARG A 266 -16.27 12.32 8.19
N LEU A 267 -15.22 11.59 8.58
CA LEU A 267 -14.21 11.06 7.65
C LEU A 267 -14.71 9.89 6.77
N ARG A 268 -15.77 9.18 7.19
CA ARG A 268 -16.57 8.21 6.38
C ARG A 268 -15.76 7.20 5.55
N ASN A 269 -14.61 6.75 6.04
CA ASN A 269 -13.83 5.69 5.40
C ASN A 269 -13.89 4.37 6.20
N SER A 270 -13.33 3.30 5.63
CA SER A 270 -13.40 1.96 6.21
C SER A 270 -12.82 1.86 7.61
N ASP A 271 -11.70 2.53 7.88
CA ASP A 271 -11.04 2.51 9.19
C ASP A 271 -11.86 3.25 10.24
N ALA A 272 -12.50 4.37 9.84
CA ALA A 272 -13.42 5.09 10.69
C ALA A 272 -14.64 4.23 11.05
N VAL A 273 -15.28 3.60 10.06
CA VAL A 273 -16.42 2.70 10.29
C VAL A 273 -16.02 1.55 11.21
N LYS A 274 -14.84 0.95 11.01
CA LYS A 274 -14.33 -0.12 11.89
C LYS A 274 -14.19 0.37 13.34
N ALA A 275 -13.62 1.56 13.55
CA ALA A 275 -13.48 2.14 14.87
C ALA A 275 -14.83 2.47 15.54
N LEU A 276 -15.80 2.96 14.76
CA LEU A 276 -17.16 3.23 15.23
C LEU A 276 -17.93 1.96 15.60
N VAL A 277 -17.80 0.88 14.82
CA VAL A 277 -18.42 -0.43 15.14
C VAL A 277 -17.82 -1.00 16.43
N GLU A 278 -16.50 -0.98 16.54
CA GLU A 278 -15.77 -1.36 17.75
C GLU A 278 -16.22 -0.50 18.96
N ALA A 279 -16.49 0.79 18.73
CA ALA A 279 -16.98 1.68 19.76
C ALA A 279 -18.39 1.33 20.23
N ALA A 280 -19.31 1.12 19.28
CA ALA A 280 -20.70 0.77 19.53
C ALA A 280 -20.85 -0.55 20.33
N LEU A 281 -19.96 -1.51 20.06
CA LEU A 281 -19.96 -2.81 20.74
C LEU A 281 -19.36 -2.75 22.15
N TYR A 282 -18.23 -2.06 22.33
CA TYR A 282 -17.35 -2.29 23.49
C TYR A 282 -16.99 -1.03 24.30
N GLU A 283 -17.44 0.17 23.93
CA GLU A 283 -17.19 1.34 24.77
C GLU A 283 -17.92 1.22 26.11
N PRO A 284 -17.25 1.49 27.25
CA PRO A 284 -17.89 1.45 28.55
C PRO A 284 -18.87 2.63 28.74
N ASP A 285 -18.57 3.78 28.16
CA ASP A 285 -19.39 4.99 28.27
C ASP A 285 -20.59 4.90 27.31
N GLU A 286 -21.80 5.03 27.86
CA GLU A 286 -23.04 4.91 27.09
C GLU A 286 -23.22 5.99 26.04
N LEU A 287 -22.88 7.24 26.36
CA LEU A 287 -23.02 8.36 25.43
C LEU A 287 -22.09 8.18 24.23
N ILE A 288 -20.87 7.65 24.46
CA ILE A 288 -19.92 7.35 23.38
C ILE A 288 -20.45 6.21 22.50
N ARG A 289 -21.04 5.16 23.09
CA ARG A 289 -21.67 4.07 22.31
C ARG A 289 -22.81 4.59 21.45
N GLU A 290 -23.70 5.39 22.01
CA GLU A 290 -24.85 5.96 21.30
C GLU A 290 -24.41 6.91 20.18
N GLU A 291 -23.41 7.75 20.42
CA GLU A 291 -22.83 8.59 19.38
C GLU A 291 -22.24 7.73 18.25
N ALA A 292 -21.50 6.67 18.57
CA ALA A 292 -20.93 5.79 17.54
C ALA A 292 -22.03 5.12 16.70
N VAL A 293 -23.10 4.66 17.33
CA VAL A 293 -24.27 4.11 16.63
C VAL A 293 -24.94 5.16 15.76
N ARG A 294 -25.11 6.40 16.25
CA ARG A 294 -25.67 7.51 15.45
C ARG A 294 -24.85 7.76 14.19
N GLN A 295 -23.52 7.85 14.32
CA GLN A 295 -22.63 8.01 13.16
C GLN A 295 -22.77 6.83 12.18
N LEU A 296 -22.90 5.59 12.69
CA LEU A 296 -23.11 4.40 11.85
C LEU A 296 -24.46 4.37 11.14
N THR A 297 -25.52 4.97 11.72
CA THR A 297 -26.82 5.11 11.05
C THR A 297 -26.76 6.08 9.87
N GLU A 298 -25.90 7.10 9.93
CA GLU A 298 -25.65 7.99 8.79
C GLU A 298 -24.75 7.34 7.74
N TYR A 299 -23.71 6.60 8.16
CA TYR A 299 -22.76 5.96 7.26
C TYR A 299 -22.12 4.71 7.89
N GLY A 300 -22.19 3.57 7.18
CA GLY A 300 -21.56 2.32 7.61
C GLY A 300 -22.49 1.32 8.31
N GLY A 301 -23.81 1.56 8.30
CA GLY A 301 -24.81 0.66 8.87
C GLY A 301 -24.73 -0.78 8.35
N SER A 302 -24.52 -0.98 7.04
CA SER A 302 -24.32 -2.30 6.45
C SER A 302 -23.11 -3.03 7.04
N SER A 303 -21.99 -2.32 7.24
CA SER A 303 -20.79 -2.88 7.88
C SER A 303 -21.01 -3.19 9.35
N ALA A 304 -21.78 -2.36 10.06
CA ALA A 304 -22.17 -2.61 11.44
C ALA A 304 -23.02 -3.88 11.57
N VAL A 305 -24.05 -4.02 10.72
CA VAL A 305 -24.90 -5.23 10.66
C VAL A 305 -24.07 -6.46 10.32
N ALA A 306 -23.24 -6.40 9.28
CA ALA A 306 -22.38 -7.51 8.87
C ALA A 306 -21.41 -7.96 9.97
N THR A 307 -20.90 -7.03 10.78
CA THR A 307 -19.99 -7.33 11.90
C THR A 307 -20.74 -7.89 13.12
N CYS A 308 -21.92 -7.34 13.43
CA CYS A 308 -22.68 -7.73 14.62
C CYS A 308 -23.46 -9.04 14.44
N LEU A 309 -23.92 -9.36 13.22
CA LEU A 309 -24.76 -10.52 12.97
C LEU A 309 -24.10 -11.86 13.38
N PRO A 310 -22.83 -12.13 13.05
CA PRO A 310 -22.15 -13.34 13.52
C PRO A 310 -22.00 -13.40 15.05
N LEU A 311 -21.89 -12.24 15.74
CA LEU A 311 -21.72 -12.17 17.19
C LEU A 311 -22.96 -12.63 17.98
N LEU A 312 -24.14 -12.65 17.35
CA LEU A 312 -25.35 -13.22 17.95
C LEU A 312 -25.22 -14.73 18.22
N ARG A 313 -24.27 -15.41 17.57
CA ARG A 313 -23.96 -16.84 17.77
C ARG A 313 -22.76 -17.07 18.69
N SER A 314 -22.26 -16.02 19.35
CA SER A 314 -21.11 -16.13 20.24
C SER A 314 -21.46 -16.93 21.52
N ASN A 315 -20.48 -17.68 22.03
CA ASN A 315 -20.56 -18.32 23.34
C ASN A 315 -20.47 -17.32 24.51
N SER A 316 -20.17 -16.04 24.24
CA SER A 316 -20.11 -14.98 25.24
C SER A 316 -21.44 -14.23 25.29
N PRO A 317 -22.22 -14.34 26.39
CA PRO A 317 -23.47 -13.59 26.52
C PRO A 317 -23.28 -12.07 26.42
N ALA A 318 -22.13 -11.56 26.86
CA ALA A 318 -21.80 -10.15 26.76
C ALA A 318 -21.67 -9.69 25.29
N GLN A 319 -21.11 -10.53 24.41
CA GLN A 319 -21.02 -10.23 22.98
C GLN A 319 -22.37 -10.30 22.30
N VAL A 320 -23.19 -11.31 22.62
CA VAL A 320 -24.56 -11.43 22.09
C VAL A 320 -25.39 -10.21 22.49
N LYS A 321 -25.35 -9.82 23.77
CA LYS A 321 -25.98 -8.60 24.29
C LYS A 321 -25.50 -7.33 23.58
N ALA A 322 -24.18 -7.17 23.40
CA ALA A 322 -23.62 -6.00 22.73
C ALA A 322 -24.07 -5.92 21.27
N ALA A 323 -23.99 -7.04 20.54
CA ALA A 323 -24.41 -7.12 19.14
C ALA A 323 -25.90 -6.86 18.97
N ALA A 324 -26.75 -7.47 19.81
CA ALA A 324 -28.19 -7.25 19.79
C ALA A 324 -28.56 -5.78 20.04
N ARG A 325 -27.86 -5.11 20.96
CA ARG A 325 -28.03 -3.66 21.20
C ARG A 325 -27.73 -2.83 19.96
N VAL A 326 -26.62 -3.11 19.27
CA VAL A 326 -26.26 -2.38 18.05
C VAL A 326 -27.25 -2.68 16.93
N LEU A 327 -27.63 -3.94 16.73
CA LEU A 327 -28.59 -4.36 15.70
C LEU A 327 -30.00 -3.78 15.93
N ALA A 328 -30.37 -3.45 17.17
CA ALA A 328 -31.62 -2.74 17.46
C ALA A 328 -31.72 -1.37 16.77
N SER A 329 -30.59 -0.74 16.45
CA SER A 329 -30.56 0.51 15.65
C SER A 329 -30.62 0.27 14.14
N PHE A 330 -30.59 -0.99 13.70
CA PHE A 330 -30.70 -1.42 12.31
C PHE A 330 -31.72 -2.56 12.15
N PRO A 331 -32.99 -2.35 12.57
CA PRO A 331 -33.99 -3.41 12.53
C PRO A 331 -34.23 -3.88 11.10
N ASN A 332 -34.00 -5.17 10.85
CA ASN A 332 -34.18 -5.78 9.53
C ASN A 332 -35.04 -7.05 9.64
N PRO A 333 -36.31 -7.02 9.18
CA PRO A 333 -37.18 -8.19 9.17
C PRO A 333 -36.62 -9.40 8.40
N GLU A 334 -35.75 -9.20 7.40
CA GLU A 334 -35.13 -10.30 6.65
C GLU A 334 -34.20 -11.16 7.50
N LEU A 335 -33.70 -10.60 8.60
CA LEU A 335 -32.82 -11.26 9.57
C LEU A 335 -33.59 -11.90 10.73
N ALA A 336 -34.93 -11.95 10.67
CA ALA A 336 -35.79 -12.49 11.72
C ALA A 336 -35.31 -13.84 12.26
N PHE A 337 -35.02 -14.80 11.38
CA PHE A 337 -34.54 -16.12 11.80
C PHE A 337 -33.21 -16.08 12.55
N ALA A 338 -32.29 -15.19 12.13
CA ALA A 338 -31.02 -15.04 12.83
C ALA A 338 -31.20 -14.43 14.22
N TYR A 339 -32.13 -13.47 14.37
CA TYR A 339 -32.47 -12.89 15.65
C TYR A 339 -33.18 -13.89 16.57
N THR A 340 -34.15 -14.64 16.04
CA THR A 340 -34.89 -15.64 16.84
C THR A 340 -33.99 -16.75 17.36
N ASN A 341 -32.98 -17.16 16.58
CA ASN A 341 -32.02 -18.20 16.98
C ASN A 341 -31.04 -17.75 18.07
N ALA A 342 -31.03 -16.46 18.41
CA ALA A 342 -30.19 -15.88 19.43
C ALA A 342 -30.98 -15.49 20.69
N LEU A 343 -32.27 -15.81 20.77
CA LEU A 343 -33.10 -15.51 21.95
C LEU A 343 -32.58 -16.27 23.17
N ILE A 344 -32.15 -17.52 22.97
CA ILE A 344 -31.53 -18.35 23.98
C ILE A 344 -30.19 -18.88 23.42
N THR A 345 -29.10 -18.71 24.17
CA THR A 345 -27.81 -19.34 23.84
C THR A 345 -27.34 -20.24 24.96
N GLU A 346 -26.56 -21.25 24.61
CA GLU A 346 -25.94 -22.14 25.59
C GLU A 346 -24.55 -21.62 25.99
N GLN A 347 -24.31 -21.46 27.29
CA GLN A 347 -23.01 -21.11 27.84
C GLN A 347 -22.48 -22.25 28.68
N LYS A 348 -21.25 -22.70 28.39
CA LYS A 348 -20.53 -23.62 29.27
C LYS A 348 -19.97 -22.84 30.46
N SER A 349 -20.42 -23.18 31.67
CA SER A 349 -19.85 -22.66 32.92
C SER A 349 -19.11 -23.76 33.66
N LYS A 350 -17.93 -23.43 34.18
CA LYS A 350 -17.17 -24.32 35.06
C LYS A 350 -17.74 -24.15 36.47
N VAL A 351 -18.47 -25.16 36.94
CA VAL A 351 -19.01 -25.18 38.30
C VAL A 351 -18.14 -26.12 39.13
N GLN A 352 -17.70 -25.65 40.28
CA GLN A 352 -17.04 -26.49 41.27
C GLN A 352 -18.10 -27.37 41.92
N VAL A 353 -18.06 -28.68 41.67
CA VAL A 353 -19.05 -29.63 42.21
C VAL A 353 -18.34 -30.54 43.19
N GLY A 354 -18.67 -30.38 44.48
CA GLY A 354 -18.16 -31.16 45.60
C GLY A 354 -17.58 -30.31 46.73
N SER A 355 -17.92 -30.65 47.97
CA SER A 355 -17.13 -30.24 49.15
C SER A 355 -15.79 -30.94 49.05
N GLY A 356 -14.70 -30.18 49.02
CA GLY A 356 -13.38 -30.69 48.66
C GLY A 356 -12.96 -31.84 49.56
N GLY A 357 -12.77 -33.01 48.95
CA GLY A 357 -12.15 -34.14 49.60
C GLY A 357 -10.71 -33.78 49.96
N THR A 358 -10.35 -34.02 51.21
CA THR A 358 -8.97 -33.86 51.69
C THR A 358 -8.14 -35.00 51.12
N GLN A 359 -7.30 -34.73 50.12
CA GLN A 359 -6.28 -35.69 49.70
C GLN A 359 -4.96 -35.36 50.38
N ALA A 360 -4.39 -36.34 51.09
CA ALA A 360 -3.05 -36.27 51.62
C ALA A 360 -2.06 -36.58 50.49
N GLY A 361 -1.19 -35.62 50.15
CA GLY A 361 -0.14 -35.76 49.15
C GLY A 361 1.23 -35.57 49.77
N PHE A 362 2.20 -36.38 49.34
CA PHE A 362 3.61 -36.22 49.71
C PHE A 362 4.31 -35.40 48.63
N GLY A 363 4.82 -34.23 49.01
CA GLY A 363 5.67 -33.43 48.13
C GLY A 363 7.04 -34.07 47.99
N ASN A 364 7.74 -33.77 46.88
CA ASN A 364 9.07 -34.30 46.54
C ASN A 364 10.18 -33.90 47.54
N ASN A 365 9.83 -33.14 48.58
CA ASN A 365 10.70 -32.63 49.63
C ASN A 365 10.37 -33.23 51.03
N GLY A 366 9.62 -34.34 51.06
CA GLY A 366 9.29 -35.07 52.30
C GLY A 366 8.20 -34.43 53.17
N SER A 367 7.61 -33.31 52.76
CA SER A 367 6.50 -32.69 53.48
C SER A 367 5.17 -33.35 53.09
N ALA A 368 4.45 -33.84 54.10
CA ALA A 368 3.07 -34.28 53.98
C ALA A 368 2.14 -33.06 54.09
N GLY A 369 1.34 -32.81 53.05
CA GLY A 369 0.38 -31.72 53.01
C GLY A 369 -1.00 -32.20 52.59
N MET A 370 -2.04 -31.65 53.20
CA MET A 370 -3.43 -31.85 52.78
C MET A 370 -3.78 -30.82 51.70
N GLN A 371 -4.10 -31.27 50.50
CA GLN A 371 -4.59 -30.40 49.42
C GLN A 371 -6.06 -30.70 49.15
N GLN A 372 -6.89 -29.66 49.23
CA GLN A 372 -8.32 -29.76 49.00
C GLN A 372 -8.60 -29.78 47.49
N GLY A 373 -8.86 -30.97 46.94
CA GLY A 373 -9.13 -31.16 45.51
C GLY A 373 -10.62 -30.99 45.22
N ALA A 374 -11.00 -29.93 44.52
CA ALA A 374 -12.36 -29.76 44.04
C ALA A 374 -12.47 -30.15 42.57
N LYS A 375 -13.43 -31.02 42.22
CA LYS A 375 -13.69 -31.42 40.84
C LYS A 375 -14.44 -30.31 40.11
N ILE A 376 -13.82 -29.74 39.08
CA ILE A 376 -14.44 -28.77 38.20
C ILE A 376 -15.23 -29.54 37.13
N VAL A 377 -16.55 -29.36 37.09
CA VAL A 377 -17.42 -29.95 36.07
C VAL A 377 -17.93 -28.84 35.15
N GLU A 378 -17.88 -29.08 33.83
CA GLU A 378 -18.50 -28.18 32.85
C GLU A 378 -20.02 -28.42 32.83
N LYS A 379 -20.80 -27.39 33.12
CA LYS A 379 -22.26 -27.40 33.02
C LYS A 379 -22.70 -26.45 31.91
N THR A 380 -23.51 -26.94 30.98
CA THR A 380 -24.18 -26.08 30.00
C THR A 380 -25.37 -25.40 30.66
N VAL A 381 -25.41 -24.08 30.60
CA VAL A 381 -26.50 -23.24 31.13
C VAL A 381 -27.11 -22.46 29.98
N ALA A 382 -28.43 -22.54 29.83
CA ALA A 382 -29.18 -21.72 28.88
C ALA A 382 -29.25 -20.27 29.39
N VAL A 383 -28.88 -19.32 28.53
CA VAL A 383 -28.88 -17.87 28.81
C VAL A 383 -29.90 -17.21 27.90
N ARG A 384 -30.85 -16.49 28.50
CA ARG A 384 -31.86 -15.68 27.80
C ARG A 384 -31.31 -14.27 27.53
N HIS A 385 -31.56 -13.73 26.34
CA HIS A 385 -31.07 -12.41 25.93
C HIS A 385 -32.23 -11.39 25.77
N PRO A 386 -32.49 -10.53 26.77
CA PRO A 386 -33.53 -9.50 26.69
C PRO A 386 -33.35 -8.53 25.52
N GLU A 387 -32.11 -8.20 25.17
CA GLU A 387 -31.78 -7.31 24.07
C GLU A 387 -32.15 -7.92 22.71
N VAL A 388 -32.01 -9.24 22.56
CA VAL A 388 -32.44 -9.96 21.36
C VAL A 388 -33.96 -10.01 21.29
N LEU A 389 -34.64 -10.25 22.42
CA LEU A 389 -36.11 -10.20 22.46
C LEU A 389 -36.65 -8.83 22.07
N ARG A 390 -36.01 -7.75 22.54
CA ARG A 390 -36.35 -6.38 22.12
C ARG A 390 -36.19 -6.21 20.61
N LEU A 391 -35.07 -6.66 20.04
CA LEU A 391 -34.82 -6.61 18.59
C LEU A 391 -35.88 -7.38 17.79
N VAL A 392 -36.26 -8.59 18.24
CA VAL A 392 -37.31 -9.40 17.58
C VAL A 392 -38.66 -8.68 17.65
N LYS A 393 -39.02 -8.10 18.79
CA LYS A 393 -40.26 -7.30 18.94
C LYS A 393 -40.26 -6.04 18.08
N MET A 394 -39.10 -5.42 17.83
CA MET A 394 -39.01 -4.24 16.94
C MET A 394 -39.34 -4.57 15.49
N ILE A 395 -38.98 -5.76 15.00
CA ILE A 395 -39.32 -6.20 13.63
C ILE A 395 -40.70 -6.85 13.53
N ALA A 396 -41.35 -7.15 14.66
CA ALA A 396 -42.68 -7.74 14.76
C ALA A 396 -43.47 -7.15 15.94
N PRO A 397 -43.91 -5.87 15.83
CA PRO A 397 -44.48 -5.14 16.97
C PRO A 397 -45.82 -5.70 17.46
N ASN A 398 -46.53 -6.46 16.63
CA ASN A 398 -47.85 -7.01 16.93
C ASN A 398 -47.81 -8.48 17.45
N ALA A 399 -46.62 -9.03 17.69
CA ALA A 399 -46.44 -10.38 18.17
C ALA A 399 -45.58 -10.39 19.45
N ASP A 400 -45.88 -11.31 20.36
CA ASP A 400 -45.04 -11.56 21.53
C ASP A 400 -45.15 -13.03 21.94
N TYR A 401 -44.09 -13.79 21.66
CA TYR A 401 -43.95 -15.18 22.09
C TYR A 401 -42.87 -15.35 23.17
N GLY A 402 -42.44 -14.25 23.81
CA GLY A 402 -41.36 -14.27 24.79
C GLY A 402 -40.09 -14.92 24.23
N TYR A 403 -39.57 -15.93 24.91
CA TYR A 403 -38.37 -16.67 24.52
C TYR A 403 -38.67 -17.99 23.78
N ASP A 404 -39.90 -18.20 23.29
CA ASP A 404 -40.24 -19.37 22.47
C ASP A 404 -39.74 -19.21 21.03
N GLU A 405 -38.55 -19.74 20.75
CA GLU A 405 -37.94 -19.68 19.42
C GLU A 405 -38.79 -20.37 18.34
N VAL A 406 -39.51 -21.44 18.69
CA VAL A 406 -40.32 -22.22 17.74
C VAL A 406 -41.56 -21.43 17.34
N ALA A 407 -42.25 -20.81 18.30
CA ALA A 407 -43.39 -19.95 18.03
C ALA A 407 -43.00 -18.74 17.17
N TRP A 408 -41.89 -18.07 17.49
CA TRP A 408 -41.36 -16.98 16.66
C TRP A 408 -41.02 -17.42 15.24
N ARG A 409 -40.33 -18.57 15.07
CA ARG A 409 -40.00 -19.10 13.74
C ARG A 409 -41.24 -19.42 12.91
N LYS A 410 -42.27 -20.02 13.53
CA LYS A 410 -43.56 -20.29 12.86
C LYS A 410 -44.22 -19.00 12.40
N TYR A 411 -44.25 -17.98 13.27
CA TYR A 411 -44.80 -16.66 12.95
C TYR A 411 -44.10 -16.03 11.74
N PHE A 412 -42.76 -15.96 11.74
CA PHE A 412 -42.01 -15.37 10.61
C PHE A 412 -42.07 -16.23 9.34
N ALA A 413 -42.17 -17.55 9.45
CA ALA A 413 -42.37 -18.42 8.31
C ALA A 413 -43.74 -18.19 7.64
N ALA A 414 -44.80 -18.03 8.43
CA ALA A 414 -46.14 -17.73 7.93
C ALA A 414 -46.22 -16.36 7.24
N LEU A 415 -45.49 -15.35 7.74
CA LEU A 415 -45.39 -14.04 7.09
C LEU A 415 -44.70 -14.09 5.72
N ARG A 416 -43.67 -14.94 5.57
CA ARG A 416 -42.95 -15.10 4.30
C ARG A 416 -43.69 -15.96 3.28
N ASN A 417 -44.43 -16.96 3.74
CA ASN A 417 -45.28 -17.83 2.92
C ASN A 417 -46.74 -17.72 3.38
N PRO A 418 -47.45 -16.63 3.03
CA PRO A 418 -48.87 -16.56 3.31
C PRO A 418 -49.58 -17.72 2.62
N SER A 419 -50.51 -18.36 3.31
CA SER A 419 -51.36 -19.40 2.74
C SER A 419 -52.02 -18.84 1.48
N ARG A 420 -51.76 -19.47 0.33
CA ARG A 420 -52.48 -19.15 -0.91
C ARG A 420 -53.95 -19.49 -0.67
N SER A 421 -54.78 -18.48 -0.46
CA SER A 421 -56.22 -18.66 -0.58
C SER A 421 -56.51 -19.10 -2.01
N ASP A 422 -57.36 -20.11 -2.09
CA ASP A 422 -57.83 -20.82 -3.28
C ASP A 422 -57.95 -19.91 -4.52
N LEU A 423 -57.02 -20.05 -5.48
CA LEU A 423 -57.08 -19.40 -6.81
C LEU A 423 -58.20 -20.00 -7.71
N ARG A 424 -59.19 -20.65 -7.10
CA ARG A 424 -60.23 -21.44 -7.77
C ARG A 424 -61.63 -20.91 -7.49
N ARG A 425 -61.75 -19.61 -7.22
CA ARG A 425 -63.02 -18.89 -7.24
C ARG A 425 -62.95 -17.72 -8.21
N ASP A 426 -63.13 -18.03 -9.49
CA ASP A 426 -63.80 -17.13 -10.42
C ASP A 426 -65.27 -17.61 -10.53
N PRO A 427 -66.26 -16.72 -10.36
CA PRO A 427 -67.68 -17.03 -10.57
C PRO A 427 -68.07 -17.17 -12.04
#